data_AF-A0A833LU72-F1
#
_entry.id   AF-A0A833LU72-F1
#
_cell.length_a   1.000
_cell.length_b   1.000
_cell.length_c   1.000
_cell.angle_alpha   90.00
_cell.angle_beta   90.00
_cell.angle_gamma   90.00
#
_symmetry.space_group_name_H-M   'P 1'
#
loop_
_entity.id
_entity.type
_entity.pdbx_description
1 polymer ?
#
loop_
_entity_poly.entity_id
_entity_poly.type
_entity_poly.pdbx_seq_one_letter_code
_entity_poly.pdbx_strand_id
1 'polypeptide(L)'
;MRRFNPSSKHPDRAVQAWLILINAAMNRQTLTYEGLSQKMYQRKAQGVLDRILGHIAFYCIDEGLPPLTSIVVGKKRGAPGADIPIDLSQFDAERERVYSTDWFDIYPPSAEELSAALVNHKS
;
A
#
# COMPACT_ATOMS: atom_id res chain seq x y z
N MET A 1 -24.68 1.99 -8.04
CA MET A 1 -23.54 1.60 -7.17
C MET A 1 -22.25 2.11 -7.80
N ARG A 2 -21.44 2.91 -7.08
CA ARG A 2 -20.12 3.37 -7.57
C ARG A 2 -19.14 2.19 -7.55
N ARG A 3 -18.29 2.06 -8.57
CA ARG A 3 -17.25 1.02 -8.68
C ARG A 3 -15.93 1.66 -9.09
N PHE A 4 -14.81 1.08 -8.67
CA PHE A 4 -13.50 1.44 -9.22
C PHE A 4 -13.45 1.09 -10.71
N ASN A 5 -12.91 1.98 -11.53
CA ASN A 5 -12.77 1.80 -12.97
C ASN A 5 -11.33 2.16 -13.42
N PRO A 6 -10.85 1.66 -14.57
CA PRO A 6 -9.47 1.92 -15.03
C PRO A 6 -9.06 3.40 -15.11
N SER A 7 -10.02 4.33 -15.21
CA SER A 7 -9.81 5.78 -15.22
C SER A 7 -10.03 6.47 -13.86
N SER A 8 -10.24 5.71 -12.78
CA SER A 8 -10.34 6.27 -11.43
C SER A 8 -9.05 7.00 -11.06
N LYS A 9 -9.18 8.13 -10.36
CA LYS A 9 -8.04 8.94 -9.96
C LYS A 9 -7.14 8.14 -8.99
N HIS A 10 -5.87 8.51 -8.90
CA HIS A 10 -4.92 7.80 -8.03
C HIS A 10 -5.39 7.70 -6.56
N PRO A 11 -6.01 8.74 -5.94
CA PRO A 11 -6.50 8.62 -4.58
C PRO A 11 -7.64 7.60 -4.42
N ASP A 12 -8.59 7.53 -5.36
CA ASP A 12 -9.62 6.48 -5.37
C ASP A 12 -8.97 5.08 -5.46
N ARG A 13 -7.92 4.93 -6.27
CA ARG A 13 -7.17 3.68 -6.38
C ARG A 13 -6.33 3.38 -5.15
N ALA A 14 -5.90 4.40 -4.41
CA ALA A 14 -5.24 4.23 -3.12
C ALA A 14 -6.21 3.68 -2.07
N VAL A 15 -7.47 4.13 -2.04
CA VAL A 15 -8.52 3.50 -1.22
C VAL A 15 -8.68 2.02 -1.58
N GLN A 16 -8.75 1.69 -2.87
CA GLN A 16 -8.84 0.28 -3.28
C GLN A 16 -7.61 -0.54 -2.82
N ALA A 17 -6.40 0.01 -2.97
CA ALA A 17 -5.18 -0.65 -2.54
C ALA A 17 -5.17 -0.83 -1.01
N TRP A 18 -5.58 0.18 -0.23
CA TRP A 18 -5.73 0.09 1.22
C TRP A 18 -6.58 -1.12 1.63
N LEU A 19 -7.80 -1.24 1.06
CA LEU A 19 -8.71 -2.35 1.35
C LEU A 19 -8.08 -3.73 1.07
N ILE A 20 -7.32 -3.85 -0.02
CA ILE A 20 -6.63 -5.08 -0.38
C ILE A 20 -5.49 -5.37 0.61
N LEU A 21 -4.73 -4.34 0.98
CA LEU A 21 -3.55 -4.48 1.83
C LEU A 21 -3.91 -4.76 3.28
N ILE A 22 -4.94 -4.13 3.85
CA ILE A 22 -5.39 -4.45 5.22
C ILE A 22 -5.84 -5.90 5.32
N ASN A 23 -6.57 -6.40 4.30
CA ASN A 23 -6.94 -7.81 4.27
C ASN A 23 -5.71 -8.71 4.19
N ALA A 24 -4.71 -8.37 3.36
CA ALA A 24 -3.47 -9.12 3.30
C ALA A 24 -2.71 -9.09 4.64
N ALA A 25 -2.64 -7.93 5.30
CA ALA A 25 -1.99 -7.74 6.59
C ALA A 25 -2.64 -8.61 7.69
N MET A 26 -3.97 -8.57 7.80
CA MET A 26 -4.72 -9.37 8.77
C MET A 26 -4.63 -10.89 8.51
N ASN A 27 -4.25 -11.29 7.29
CA ASN A 27 -3.96 -12.68 6.94
C ASN A 27 -2.46 -13.01 6.94
N ARG A 28 -1.61 -12.07 7.39
CA ARG A 28 -0.14 -12.20 7.40
C ARG A 28 0.45 -12.57 6.03
N GLN A 29 -0.11 -11.99 4.97
CA GLN A 29 0.29 -12.22 3.58
C GLN A 29 1.11 -11.05 3.03
N THR A 30 2.14 -11.37 2.23
CA THR A 30 2.79 -10.40 1.35
C THR A 30 2.20 -10.46 -0.06
N LEU A 31 2.06 -9.32 -0.73
CA LEU A 31 1.68 -9.25 -2.14
C LEU A 31 2.88 -8.87 -2.99
N THR A 32 2.94 -9.38 -4.22
CA THR A 32 3.86 -8.79 -5.21
C THR A 32 3.23 -7.55 -5.84
N TYR A 33 4.03 -6.63 -6.36
CA TYR A 33 3.51 -5.54 -7.23
C TYR A 33 2.63 -6.09 -8.36
N GLU A 34 3.01 -7.23 -8.96
CA GLU A 34 2.16 -7.88 -9.95
C GLU A 34 0.81 -8.32 -9.36
N GLY A 35 0.84 -9.03 -8.23
CA GLY A 35 -0.35 -9.54 -7.56
C GLY A 35 -1.30 -8.43 -7.13
N LEU A 36 -0.77 -7.32 -6.60
CA LEU A 36 -1.56 -6.14 -6.27
C LEU A 36 -2.19 -5.53 -7.53
N SER A 37 -1.40 -5.33 -8.60
CA SER A 37 -1.92 -4.79 -9.86
C SER A 37 -3.00 -5.68 -10.48
N GLN A 38 -2.86 -7.01 -10.38
CA GLN A 38 -3.84 -7.96 -10.87
C GLN A 38 -5.15 -7.88 -10.07
N LYS A 39 -5.08 -7.73 -8.74
CA LYS A 39 -6.27 -7.54 -7.90
C LYS A 39 -6.96 -6.20 -8.18
N MET A 40 -6.21 -5.14 -8.46
CA MET A 40 -6.76 -3.80 -8.68
C MET A 40 -7.32 -3.57 -10.10
N TYR A 41 -6.59 -4.05 -11.11
CA TYR A 41 -6.83 -3.72 -12.52
C TYR A 41 -7.19 -4.93 -13.38
N GLN A 42 -7.14 -6.15 -12.83
CA GLN A 42 -7.31 -7.40 -13.59
C GLN A 42 -6.28 -7.57 -14.72
N ARG A 43 -5.17 -6.81 -14.66
CA ARG A 43 -4.05 -6.87 -15.60
C ARG A 43 -2.76 -6.51 -14.89
N LYS A 44 -1.63 -6.90 -15.48
CA LYS A 44 -0.29 -6.51 -15.02
C LYS A 44 -0.08 -5.02 -15.30
N ALA A 45 -0.07 -4.22 -14.24
CA ALA A 45 0.07 -2.77 -14.32
C ALA A 45 0.95 -2.26 -13.16
N GLN A 46 2.17 -2.78 -13.07
CA GLN A 46 3.07 -2.49 -11.94
C GLN A 46 3.54 -1.03 -11.92
N GLY A 47 3.83 -0.44 -13.08
CA GLY A 47 4.37 0.93 -13.18
C GLY A 47 3.44 2.08 -12.76
N VAL A 48 2.16 1.80 -12.46
CA VAL A 48 1.24 2.81 -11.89
C VAL A 48 1.10 2.71 -10.38
N LEU A 49 1.62 1.64 -9.77
CA LEU A 49 1.43 1.38 -8.34
C LEU A 49 2.25 2.32 -7.47
N ASP A 50 3.43 2.77 -7.89
CA ASP A 50 4.29 3.61 -7.03
C ASP A 50 3.61 4.91 -6.61
N ARG A 51 2.90 5.55 -7.55
CA ARG A 51 2.13 6.76 -7.25
C ARG A 51 0.97 6.48 -6.29
N ILE A 52 0.35 5.31 -6.42
CA ILE A 52 -0.79 4.89 -5.59
C ILE A 52 -0.32 4.54 -4.18
N LEU A 53 0.73 3.73 -4.06
CA LEU A 53 1.32 3.33 -2.80
C LEU A 53 1.93 4.52 -2.06
N GLY A 54 2.42 5.53 -2.78
CA GLY A 54 2.86 6.79 -2.17
C GLY A 54 1.78 7.47 -1.32
N HIS A 55 0.52 7.48 -1.76
CA HIS A 55 -0.59 8.02 -0.96
C HIS A 55 -0.74 7.30 0.38
N ILE A 56 -0.69 5.97 0.37
CA ILE A 56 -0.83 5.14 1.56
C ILE A 56 0.39 5.31 2.47
N ALA A 57 1.59 5.31 1.90
CA ALA A 57 2.84 5.42 2.64
C ALA A 57 2.90 6.73 3.44
N PHE A 58 2.57 7.87 2.81
CA PHE A 58 2.55 9.15 3.50
C PHE A 58 1.42 9.26 4.51
N TYR A 59 0.24 8.72 4.22
CA TYR A 59 -0.85 8.66 5.20
C TYR A 59 -0.45 7.85 6.44
N CYS A 60 0.21 6.69 6.27
CA CYS A 60 0.71 5.92 7.41
C CYS A 60 1.75 6.73 8.23
N ILE A 61 2.60 7.53 7.58
CA ILE A 61 3.56 8.39 8.26
C ILE A 61 2.84 9.49 9.07
N ASP A 62 1.86 10.17 8.46
CA ASP A 62 1.10 11.26 9.10
C ASP A 62 0.33 10.76 10.33
N GLU A 63 -0.26 9.56 10.25
CA GLU A 63 -1.06 8.96 11.31
C GLU A 63 -0.24 8.11 12.30
N GLY A 64 1.09 8.02 12.14
CA GLY A 64 1.95 7.19 12.99
C GLY A 64 1.67 5.68 12.89
N LEU A 65 1.06 5.24 11.80
CA LEU A 65 0.75 3.83 11.54
C LEU A 65 1.96 3.08 10.99
N PRO A 66 2.05 1.76 11.19
CA PRO A 66 3.07 0.96 10.54
C PRO A 66 2.98 1.08 9.00
N PRO A 67 4.10 0.96 8.29
CA PRO A 67 4.14 1.18 6.84
C PRO A 67 3.42 0.05 6.11
N LEU A 68 2.11 0.19 5.89
CA LEU A 68 1.27 -0.84 5.27
C LEU A 68 1.80 -1.28 3.90
N THR A 69 2.47 -0.40 3.17
CA THR A 69 3.07 -0.68 1.86
C THR A 69 4.27 -1.63 1.93
N SER A 70 4.86 -1.86 3.11
CA SER A 70 6.00 -2.79 3.31
C SER A 70 5.66 -4.24 2.98
N ILE A 71 4.38 -4.63 2.99
CA ILE A 71 3.96 -5.99 2.59
C ILE A 71 3.87 -6.18 1.07
N VAL A 72 4.18 -5.14 0.27
CA VAL A 72 4.26 -5.19 -1.19
C VAL A 72 5.72 -5.37 -1.63
N VAL A 73 6.03 -6.53 -2.22
CA VAL A 73 7.40 -6.95 -2.54
C VAL A 73 7.63 -7.19 -4.04
N GLY A 74 8.88 -7.19 -4.47
CA GLY A 74 9.25 -7.56 -5.85
C GLY A 74 9.08 -9.06 -6.11
N LYS A 75 9.04 -9.46 -7.39
CA LYS A 75 8.95 -10.90 -7.77
C LYS A 75 10.22 -11.71 -7.45
N LYS A 76 11.39 -11.07 -7.41
CA LYS A 76 12.69 -11.77 -7.38
C LYS A 76 13.25 -12.03 -5.98
N ARG A 77 12.52 -11.72 -4.90
CA ARG A 77 12.81 -12.13 -3.52
C ARG A 77 11.67 -11.64 -2.63
N GLY A 78 11.50 -12.22 -1.44
CA GLY A 78 10.74 -11.61 -0.34
C GLY A 78 11.37 -10.31 0.19
N ALA A 79 11.91 -9.49 -0.71
CA ALA A 79 12.56 -8.20 -0.50
C ALA A 79 11.92 -7.16 -1.44
N PRO A 80 11.89 -5.87 -1.07
CA PRO A 80 11.32 -4.80 -1.89
C PRO A 80 12.04 -4.60 -3.22
N GLY A 81 11.43 -3.81 -4.13
CA GLY A 81 11.99 -3.51 -5.46
C GLY A 81 13.43 -2.98 -5.39
N ALA A 82 14.19 -3.19 -6.46
CA ALA A 82 15.65 -3.05 -6.54
C ALA A 82 16.22 -1.63 -6.27
N ASP A 83 15.36 -0.62 -6.09
CA ASP A 83 15.76 0.78 -5.94
C ASP A 83 15.74 1.29 -4.49
N ILE A 84 15.54 0.41 -3.50
CA ILE A 84 15.55 0.81 -2.09
C ILE A 84 16.64 0.03 -1.34
N PRO A 85 17.74 0.67 -0.91
CA PRO A 85 18.67 0.08 0.05
C PRO A 85 17.95 -0.04 1.39
N ILE A 86 17.38 -1.22 1.65
CA ILE A 86 16.63 -1.50 2.87
C ILE A 86 17.49 -2.36 3.77
N ASP A 87 17.66 -1.88 5.00
CA ASP A 87 18.12 -2.72 6.10
C ASP A 87 17.08 -3.83 6.32
N LEU A 88 17.40 -5.04 5.83
CA LEU A 88 16.51 -6.20 5.89
C LEU A 88 16.12 -6.55 7.34
N SER A 89 16.95 -6.18 8.33
CA SER A 89 16.64 -6.41 9.74
C SER A 89 15.49 -5.52 10.24
N GLN A 90 15.40 -4.29 9.74
CA GLN A 90 14.30 -3.37 10.04
C GLN A 90 13.06 -3.69 9.21
N PHE A 91 13.24 -4.21 8.00
CA PHE A 91 12.14 -4.59 7.13
C PHE A 91 11.26 -5.69 7.71
N ASP A 92 11.88 -6.72 8.32
CA ASP A 92 11.15 -7.79 8.98
C ASP A 92 10.39 -7.27 10.20
N ALA A 93 11.02 -6.39 11.01
CA ALA A 93 10.37 -5.79 12.16
C ALA A 93 9.16 -4.91 11.77
N GLU A 94 9.29 -4.06 10.75
CA GLU A 94 8.19 -3.21 10.28
C GLU A 94 7.05 -4.03 9.67
N ARG A 95 7.37 -5.09 8.93
CA ARG A 95 6.36 -6.02 8.41
C ARG A 95 5.62 -6.74 9.55
N GLU A 96 6.33 -7.15 10.59
CA GLU A 96 5.71 -7.75 11.78
C GLU A 96 4.81 -6.76 12.52
N ARG A 97 5.17 -5.48 12.60
CA ARG A 97 4.29 -4.42 13.13
C ARG A 97 3.02 -4.28 12.28
N VAL A 98 3.14 -4.31 10.95
CA VAL A 98 1.98 -4.31 10.05
C VAL A 98 1.09 -5.52 10.33
N TYR A 99 1.65 -6.72 10.47
CA TYR A 99 0.85 -7.93 10.75
C TYR A 99 0.24 -7.99 12.16
N SER A 100 0.81 -7.27 13.11
CA SER A 100 0.33 -7.25 14.50
C SER A 100 -0.66 -6.12 14.78
N THR A 101 -0.84 -5.20 13.84
CA THR A 101 -1.80 -4.10 13.95
C THR A 101 -3.19 -4.59 13.56
N ASP A 102 -4.20 -4.31 14.40
CA ASP A 102 -5.58 -4.60 14.07
C ASP A 102 -6.14 -3.58 13.07
N TRP A 103 -5.89 -3.83 11.78
CA TRP A 103 -6.34 -2.95 10.71
C TRP A 103 -7.85 -2.88 10.56
N PHE A 104 -8.60 -3.83 11.15
CA PHE A 104 -10.06 -3.79 11.11
C PHE A 104 -10.67 -2.89 12.20
N ASP A 105 -9.87 -2.47 13.19
CA ASP A 105 -10.25 -1.46 14.20
C ASP A 105 -9.92 -0.02 13.77
N ILE A 106 -9.20 0.15 12.64
CA ILE A 106 -8.85 1.45 12.08
C ILE A 106 -9.85 1.83 10.99
N TYR A 107 -10.49 3.00 11.12
CA TYR A 107 -11.34 3.54 10.06
C TYR A 107 -10.53 3.69 8.75
N PRO A 108 -11.03 3.20 7.62
CA PRO A 108 -10.32 3.33 6.35
C PRO A 108 -10.27 4.80 5.93
N PRO A 109 -9.12 5.29 5.43
CA PRO A 109 -9.01 6.65 4.98
C PRO A 109 -9.85 6.91 3.73
N SER A 110 -10.36 8.13 3.62
CA SER A 110 -11.01 8.66 2.43
C SER A 110 -10.00 8.91 1.30
N ALA A 111 -10.52 9.05 0.08
CA ALA A 111 -9.69 9.42 -1.07
C ALA A 111 -9.08 10.83 -0.88
N GLU A 112 -9.81 11.71 -0.22
CA GLU A 112 -9.39 13.07 0.10
C GLU A 112 -8.22 13.10 1.08
N GLU A 113 -8.28 12.34 2.19
CA GLU A 113 -7.18 12.22 3.16
C GLU A 113 -5.92 11.63 2.53
N LEU A 114 -6.07 10.54 1.76
CA LEU A 114 -4.96 9.94 1.01
C LEU A 114 -4.34 10.91 0.00
N SER A 115 -5.16 11.76 -0.62
CA SER A 115 -4.67 12.80 -1.54
C SER A 115 -3.91 13.88 -0.78
N ALA A 116 -4.43 14.34 0.36
CA ALA A 116 -3.81 15.38 1.18
C ALA A 116 -2.44 14.96 1.69
N ALA A 117 -2.32 13.72 2.22
CA ALA A 117 -1.05 13.17 2.68
C ALA A 117 0.04 13.19 1.59
N LEU A 118 -0.29 12.76 0.36
CA LEU A 118 0.67 12.81 -0.75
C LEU A 118 1.10 14.23 -1.12
N VAL A 119 0.19 15.20 -1.06
CA VAL A 119 0.47 16.60 -1.40
C VAL A 119 1.41 17.22 -0.36
N ASN A 120 1.13 17.00 0.93
CA ASN A 120 1.91 17.57 2.04
C ASN A 120 3.37 17.11 2.06
N HIS A 121 3.66 15.90 1.58
CA HIS A 121 5.01 15.33 1.54
C HIS A 121 5.77 15.56 0.23
N LYS A 122 5.11 16.12 -0.79
CA LYS A 122 5.73 16.43 -2.10
C LYS A 122 5.95 17.93 -2.35
N SER A 123 5.49 18.77 -1.43
CA SER A 123 5.68 20.23 -1.43
C SER A 123 7.06 20.65 -0.94
#